data_AF-A0A2W6XRF6-F1
#
_entry.id   AF-A0A2W6XRF6-F1
#
_cell.length_a   1.000
_cell.length_b   1.000
_cell.length_c   1.000
_cell.angle_alpha   90.00
_cell.angle_beta   90.00
_cell.angle_gamma   90.00
#
_symmetry.space_group_name_H-M   'P 1'
#
loop_
_entity.id
_entity.type
_entity.pdbx_description
1 polymer ?
#
loop_
_entity_poly.entity_id
_entity_poly.type
_entity_poly.pdbx_seq_one_letter_code
_entity_poly.pdbx_strand_id
1 'polypeptide(L)'
;MSYMRIDGSVNYFVLEIRFVIDTDNVMGRPPLGMKPTTVRLSADTIARIEALVGNRRLALFVREAVENELRRRENPSSSDK
;
A
#
# COMPACT_ATOMS: atom_id res chain seq x y z
N MET A 1 17.61 -12.59 -20.83
CA MET A 1 17.42 -12.69 -19.37
C MET A 1 15.98 -13.09 -19.08
N SER A 2 15.80 -13.92 -18.05
CA SER A 2 14.76 -14.95 -17.96
C SER A 2 13.34 -14.46 -17.63
N TYR A 3 12.35 -15.10 -18.26
CA TYR A 3 10.94 -15.08 -17.90
C TYR A 3 10.72 -15.77 -16.56
N MET A 4 9.88 -15.19 -15.68
CA MET A 4 9.36 -15.89 -14.51
C MET A 4 7.93 -16.33 -14.78
N ARG A 5 7.72 -17.65 -14.78
CA ARG A 5 6.43 -18.33 -14.93
C ARG A 5 5.65 -18.18 -13.62
N ILE A 6 4.37 -17.87 -13.71
CA ILE A 6 3.48 -17.74 -12.55
C ILE A 6 2.69 -19.04 -12.40
N ASP A 7 2.91 -19.74 -11.29
CA ASP A 7 2.37 -21.05 -10.94
C ASP A 7 0.84 -21.04 -10.75
N GLY A 8 0.10 -21.14 -11.86
CA GLY A 8 -1.08 -22.01 -11.99
C GLY A 8 -2.23 -21.84 -11.00
N SER A 9 -2.27 -20.79 -10.18
CA SER A 9 -3.26 -20.61 -9.12
C SER A 9 -4.04 -19.33 -9.37
N VAL A 10 -5.15 -19.52 -10.07
CA VAL A 10 -6.19 -18.53 -10.26
C VAL A 10 -6.85 -18.27 -8.90
N ASN A 11 -6.51 -17.16 -8.26
CA ASN A 11 -7.41 -16.54 -7.30
C ASN A 11 -8.08 -15.36 -8.01
N TYR A 12 -9.21 -15.64 -8.65
CA TYR A 12 -10.16 -14.62 -9.07
C TYR A 12 -10.69 -13.94 -7.80
N PHE A 13 -10.15 -12.78 -7.45
CA PHE A 13 -10.94 -11.73 -6.85
C PHE A 13 -11.02 -10.58 -7.84
N VAL A 14 -11.79 -10.80 -8.90
CA VAL A 14 -12.36 -9.74 -9.71
C VAL A 14 -13.55 -9.19 -8.93
N LEU A 15 -13.33 -8.12 -8.18
CA LEU A 15 -14.27 -7.00 -8.29
C LEU A 15 -13.63 -6.07 -9.31
N GLU A 16 -14.26 -5.93 -10.47
CA GLU A 16 -14.01 -4.81 -11.36
C GLU A 16 -14.21 -3.51 -10.57
N ILE A 17 -13.14 -2.98 -9.98
CA ILE A 17 -13.03 -1.52 -9.87
C ILE A 17 -12.41 -1.13 -11.19
N ARG A 18 -13.27 -0.96 -12.21
CA ARG A 18 -12.94 -0.06 -13.33
C ARG A 18 -12.32 1.18 -12.69
N PHE A 19 -11.21 1.67 -13.24
CA PHE A 19 -10.62 2.95 -12.88
C PHE A 19 -11.72 4.02 -12.89
N VAL A 20 -12.39 4.21 -11.76
CA VAL A 20 -13.08 5.45 -11.45
C VAL A 20 -11.91 6.35 -11.13
N ILE A 21 -11.45 7.05 -12.16
CA ILE A 21 -10.85 8.36 -11.98
C ILE A 21 -11.72 9.03 -10.94
N ASP A 22 -11.11 9.54 -9.88
CA ASP A 22 -11.73 10.42 -8.90
C ASP A 22 -12.15 11.70 -9.64
N THR A 23 -13.15 11.59 -10.51
CA THR A 23 -13.92 12.70 -11.03
C THR A 23 -14.87 13.05 -9.91
N ASP A 24 -14.75 14.28 -9.43
CA ASP A 24 -15.37 14.95 -8.28
C ASP A 24 -16.91 14.92 -8.21
N ASN A 25 -17.56 13.84 -8.64
CA ASN A 25 -18.99 13.74 -8.77
C ASN A 25 -19.42 12.35 -8.29
N VAL A 26 -19.74 12.25 -7.00
CA VAL A 26 -20.88 11.53 -6.38
C VAL A 26 -20.60 11.29 -4.88
N MET A 27 -21.22 12.14 -4.06
CA MET A 27 -21.55 12.04 -2.61
C MET A 27 -20.44 12.07 -1.54
N GLY A 28 -20.37 13.20 -0.83
CA GLY A 28 -20.27 13.29 0.64
C GLY A 28 -18.93 13.02 1.33
N ARG A 29 -17.99 12.31 0.69
CA ARG A 29 -16.65 12.12 1.24
C ARG A 29 -15.63 12.87 0.40
N PRO A 30 -14.99 13.93 0.93
CA PRO A 30 -13.88 14.59 0.26
C PRO A 30 -12.81 13.56 -0.15
N PRO A 31 -12.22 13.70 -1.34
CA PRO A 31 -11.20 12.80 -1.83
C PRO A 31 -9.98 12.84 -0.91
N LEU A 32 -9.27 11.71 -0.77
CA LEU A 32 -8.13 11.60 0.15
C LEU A 32 -6.89 12.35 -0.36
N GLY A 33 -6.94 12.92 -1.58
CA GLY A 33 -5.81 13.61 -2.21
C GLY A 33 -4.59 12.72 -2.48
N MET A 34 -4.77 11.39 -2.45
CA MET A 34 -3.70 10.42 -2.59
C MET A 34 -3.94 9.52 -3.80
N LYS A 35 -2.88 9.25 -4.56
CA LYS A 35 -2.93 8.30 -5.68
C LYS A 35 -2.93 6.86 -5.14
N PRO A 36 -3.90 6.00 -5.53
CA PRO A 36 -3.90 4.61 -5.12
C PRO A 36 -2.68 3.87 -5.69
N THR A 37 -2.00 3.09 -4.84
CA THR A 37 -0.83 2.29 -5.23
C THR A 37 -0.99 0.87 -4.72
N THR A 38 -0.82 -0.10 -5.60
CA THR A 38 -0.90 -1.54 -5.28
C THR A 38 0.48 -2.10 -4.99
N VAL A 39 0.69 -2.62 -3.78
CA VAL A 39 1.95 -3.26 -3.36
C VAL A 39 1.66 -4.71 -3.00
N ARG A 40 2.53 -5.63 -3.44
CA ARG A 40 2.44 -7.06 -3.10
C ARG A 40 3.28 -7.33 -1.86
N LEU A 41 2.63 -7.84 -0.81
CA LEU A 41 3.27 -8.31 0.42
C LEU A 41 2.92 -9.78 0.64
N SER A 42 3.77 -10.51 1.36
CA SER A 42 3.45 -11.89 1.73
C SER A 42 2.26 -11.93 2.69
N ALA A 43 1.48 -13.01 2.66
CA ALA A 43 0.35 -13.22 3.56
C ALA A 43 0.78 -13.17 5.04
N ASP A 44 1.95 -13.74 5.36
CA ASP A 44 2.53 -13.66 6.70
C ASP A 44 2.80 -12.21 7.13
N THR A 45 3.35 -11.38 6.24
CA THR A 45 3.62 -9.97 6.54
C THR A 45 2.31 -9.21 6.80
N ILE A 46 1.28 -9.45 5.99
CA ILE A 46 -0.04 -8.84 6.17
C ILE A 46 -0.63 -9.23 7.52
N ALA A 47 -0.63 -10.52 7.86
CA ALA A 47 -1.14 -11.03 9.13
C ALA A 47 -0.38 -10.43 10.33
N ARG A 48 0.95 -10.30 10.22
CA ARG A 48 1.78 -9.65 11.26
C ARG A 48 1.43 -8.17 11.44
N ILE A 49 1.18 -7.44 10.34
CA ILE A 49 0.76 -6.04 10.41
C ILE A 49 -0.61 -5.94 11.08
N GLU A 50 -1.58 -6.73 10.64
CA GLU A 50 -2.95 -6.73 11.20
C GLU A 50 -2.96 -7.07 12.69
N ALA A 51 -2.12 -8.00 13.15
CA ALA A 51 -1.97 -8.31 14.56
C ALA A 51 -1.42 -7.12 15.38
N LEU A 52 -0.57 -6.28 14.78
CA LEU A 52 0.04 -5.12 15.45
C LEU A 52 -0.86 -3.88 15.46
N VAL A 53 -1.48 -3.55 14.33
CA VAL A 53 -2.25 -2.29 14.19
C VAL A 53 -3.76 -2.49 14.30
N GLY A 54 -4.23 -3.72 14.22
CA GLY A 54 -5.65 -4.06 14.19
C GLY A 54 -6.28 -3.91 12.80
N ASN A 55 -7.55 -4.30 12.72
CA ASN A 55 -8.30 -4.32 11.48
C ASN A 55 -8.45 -2.91 10.88
N ARG A 56 -8.42 -2.82 9.54
CA ARG A 56 -8.60 -1.57 8.74
C ARG A 56 -7.48 -0.53 8.86
N ARG A 57 -6.38 -0.82 9.58
CA ARG A 57 -5.24 0.11 9.74
C ARG A 57 -4.01 -0.22 8.90
N LEU A 58 -4.05 -1.28 8.10
CA LEU A 58 -2.94 -1.69 7.23
C LEU A 58 -2.48 -0.56 6.29
N ALA A 59 -3.40 0.13 5.62
CA ALA A 59 -3.05 1.21 4.70
C ALA A 59 -2.41 2.42 5.42
N LEU A 60 -2.83 2.71 6.67
CA LEU A 60 -2.21 3.74 7.48
C LEU A 60 -0.79 3.35 7.87
N PHE A 61 -0.61 2.12 8.35
CA PHE A 61 0.70 1.58 8.73
C PHE A 61 1.70 1.63 7.58
N VAL A 62 1.29 1.18 6.38
CA VAL A 62 2.17 1.19 5.20
C VAL A 62 2.56 2.62 4.82
N ARG A 63 1.63 3.58 4.87
CA ARG A 63 1.94 4.99 4.59
C ARG A 63 2.95 5.55 5.59
N GLU A 64 2.70 5.38 6.89
CA GLU A 64 3.60 5.88 7.94
C GLU A 64 5.00 5.25 7.84
N ALA A 65 5.08 3.95 7.55
CA ALA A 65 6.34 3.26 7.35
C ALA A 65 7.13 3.82 6.16
N VAL A 66 6.46 4.13 5.05
CA VAL A 66 7.08 4.74 3.86
C VAL A 66 7.57 6.15 4.16
N GLU A 67 6.75 7.00 4.78
CA GLU A 67 7.12 8.38 5.14
C GLU A 67 8.30 8.43 6.11
N ASN A 68 8.33 7.53 7.10
CA ASN A 68 9.44 7.42 8.04
C ASN A 68 10.73 6.97 7.34
N GLU A 69 10.63 6.00 6.43
CA GLU A 69 11.78 5.53 5.66
C GLU A 69 12.32 6.60 4.71
N LEU A 70 11.44 7.39 4.07
CA LEU A 70 11.84 8.55 3.27
C LEU A 70 12.59 9.57 4.13
N ARG A 71 12.00 9.97 5.26
CA ARG A 71 12.62 10.92 6.20
C ARG A 71 14.01 10.47 6.66
N ARG A 72 14.19 9.17 6.91
CA ARG A 72 15.49 8.57 7.29
C ARG A 72 16.52 8.70 6.18
N ARG A 73 16.12 8.50 4.92
CA ARG A 73 17.02 8.60 3.76
C ARG A 73 17.32 10.04 3.36
N GLU A 74 16.35 10.93 3.53
CA GLU A 74 16.46 12.34 3.18
C GLU A 74 17.26 13.15 4.21
N ASN A 75 17.36 12.67 5.47
CA ASN A 75 18.17 13.28 6.52
C ASN A 75 19.36 12.40 6.92
N PRO A 76 20.41 12.27 6.08
CA PRO A 76 21.62 11.52 6.43
C PRO A 76 22.49 12.21 7.51
N SER A 77 22.11 13.39 8.01
CA SER A 77 22.94 14.29 8.82
C SER A 77 22.71 14.25 10.34
N SER A 78 22.26 13.12 10.90
CA SER A 78 22.18 12.93 12.36
C SER A 78 23.05 11.79 12.91
N SER A 79 23.95 11.23 12.09
CA SER A 79 24.88 10.16 12.50
C SER A 79 26.36 10.54 12.44
N ASP A 80 26.68 11.83 12.30
CA ASP A 80 28.06 12.32 12.35
C ASP A 80 28.15 13.54 13.29
N LYS A 81 28.21 13.27 14.60
CA LYS A 81 28.73 14.18 15.62
C LYS A 81 29.14 13.42 16.88
#